data_AF-A0A9P7BZ95-F1
#
_entry.id   AF-A0A9P7BZ95-F1
#
_cell.length_a   1.000
_cell.length_b   1.000
_cell.length_c   1.000
_cell.angle_alpha   90.00
_cell.angle_beta   90.00
_cell.angle_gamma   90.00
#
_symmetry.space_group_name_H-M   'P 1'
#
loop_
_entity.id
_entity.type
_entity.pdbx_description
1 polymer ?
#
loop_
_entity_poly.entity_id
_entity_poly.type
_entity_poly.pdbx_seq_one_letter_code
_entity_poly.pdbx_strand_id
1 'polypeptide(L)'
;MPKQPIQATGNMEVDSDLPIEIKPKPTRRKTKAPPIRYDIVSDVMNQKADISVGELIVAAPTLRRSLANACKPKRIPVTETSKETMAVIEEDDINTTAVYSKINIGDKTQTL
;
A
#
# COMPACT_ATOMS: atom_id res chain seq x y z
N MET A 1 -54.08 -1.25 -39.92
CA MET A 1 -55.14 -1.71 -39.01
C MET A 1 -54.99 -0.98 -37.68
N PRO A 2 -56.05 -0.37 -37.14
CA PRO A 2 -55.99 0.38 -35.88
C PRO A 2 -56.04 -0.57 -34.68
N LYS A 3 -55.20 -0.34 -33.67
CA LYS A 3 -55.29 -1.02 -32.36
C LYS A 3 -56.22 -0.21 -31.46
N GLN A 4 -57.34 -0.81 -31.06
CA GLN A 4 -58.24 -0.26 -30.05
C GLN A 4 -57.59 -0.34 -28.65
N PRO A 5 -57.81 0.63 -27.75
CA PRO A 5 -57.43 0.51 -26.36
C PRO A 5 -58.63 0.16 -25.45
N ILE A 6 -58.32 -0.15 -24.18
CA ILE A 6 -59.20 -0.26 -23.00
C ILE A 6 -59.78 -1.69 -22.86
N GLN A 7 -59.62 -2.42 -21.75
CA GLN A 7 -60.15 -2.13 -20.41
C GLN A 7 -59.31 -2.82 -19.31
N ALA A 8 -58.91 -2.05 -18.29
CA ALA A 8 -58.68 -2.58 -16.96
C ALA A 8 -59.77 -1.98 -16.07
N THR A 9 -60.77 -2.81 -15.78
CA THR A 9 -61.81 -2.57 -14.80
C THR A 9 -61.23 -2.70 -13.40
N GLY A 10 -61.63 -1.80 -12.50
CA GLY A 10 -61.28 -1.92 -11.09
C GLY A 10 -61.30 -0.58 -10.38
N ASN A 11 -62.45 0.08 -10.36
CA ASN A 11 -62.72 1.08 -9.32
C ASN A 11 -62.73 0.34 -7.99
N MET A 12 -61.66 0.48 -7.19
CA MET A 12 -61.72 0.12 -5.78
C MET A 12 -62.48 1.24 -5.06
N GLU A 13 -63.79 1.11 -4.99
CA GLU A 13 -64.60 1.83 -4.01
C GLU A 13 -64.17 1.35 -2.62
N VAL A 14 -63.49 2.21 -1.89
CA VAL A 14 -63.14 1.98 -0.50
C VAL A 14 -64.28 2.54 0.33
N ASP A 15 -65.31 1.74 0.53
CA ASP A 15 -66.34 2.02 1.53
C ASP A 15 -65.75 1.70 2.92
N SER A 16 -65.54 2.72 3.74
CA SER A 16 -64.94 2.59 5.06
C SER A 16 -65.56 3.61 6.00
N ASP A 17 -66.84 3.43 6.28
CA ASP A 17 -67.64 4.22 7.22
C ASP A 17 -67.45 3.74 8.68
N LEU A 18 -66.19 3.60 9.10
CA LEU A 18 -65.81 3.38 10.50
C LEU A 18 -64.99 4.58 10.96
N PRO A 19 -65.30 5.21 12.12
CA PRO A 19 -64.47 6.27 12.65
C PRO A 19 -63.09 5.69 12.99
N ILE A 20 -62.09 5.99 12.17
CA ILE A 20 -60.70 5.66 12.44
C ILE A 20 -60.25 6.56 13.59
N GLU A 21 -60.14 6.01 14.80
CA GLU A 21 -59.44 6.68 15.89
C GLU A 21 -57.95 6.81 15.51
N ILE A 22 -57.58 7.98 14.99
CA ILE A 22 -56.20 8.34 14.68
C ILE A 22 -55.46 8.47 16.03
N LYS A 23 -54.87 7.38 16.50
CA LYS A 23 -53.96 7.43 17.66
C LYS A 23 -52.80 8.37 17.31
N PRO A 24 -52.54 9.42 18.11
CA PRO A 24 -51.45 10.34 17.81
C PRO A 24 -50.13 9.58 17.82
N LYS A 25 -49.40 9.64 16.70
CA LYS A 25 -48.03 9.10 16.61
C LYS A 25 -47.19 9.73 17.72
N PRO A 26 -46.42 8.95 18.51
CA PRO A 26 -45.60 9.50 19.56
C PRO A 26 -44.60 10.49 18.95
N THR A 27 -44.66 11.74 19.38
CA THR A 27 -43.74 12.78 18.95
C THR A 27 -42.33 12.39 19.43
N ARG A 28 -41.46 11.99 18.50
CA ARG A 28 -40.04 11.75 18.79
C ARG A 28 -39.44 13.06 19.32
N ARG A 29 -39.18 13.10 20.63
CA ARG A 29 -38.43 14.20 21.24
C ARG A 29 -37.04 14.20 20.63
N LYS A 30 -36.68 15.28 19.92
CA LYS A 30 -35.30 15.50 19.49
C LYS A 30 -34.49 15.87 20.73
N THR A 31 -33.90 14.89 21.39
CA THR A 31 -32.86 15.14 22.39
C THR A 31 -31.64 15.66 21.65
N LYS A 32 -31.27 16.92 21.87
CA LYS A 32 -29.98 17.44 21.39
C LYS A 32 -28.90 16.65 22.13
N ALA A 33 -28.05 15.94 21.39
CA ALA A 33 -26.89 15.30 21.97
C ALA A 33 -26.06 16.36 22.72
N PRO A 34 -25.53 16.04 23.91
CA PRO A 34 -24.70 16.98 24.64
C PRO A 34 -23.51 17.39 23.76
N PRO A 35 -23.10 18.66 23.80
CA PRO A 35 -21.98 19.14 23.01
C PRO A 35 -20.71 18.39 23.44
N ILE A 36 -20.04 17.78 22.47
CA ILE A 36 -18.75 17.11 22.66
C ILE A 36 -17.72 18.20 22.93
N ARG A 37 -17.13 18.21 24.13
CA ARG A 37 -16.16 19.22 24.59
C ARG A 37 -14.71 18.89 24.21
N TYR A 38 -14.50 17.79 23.50
CA TYR A 38 -13.20 17.26 23.15
C TYR A 38 -12.97 17.36 21.65
N ASP A 39 -11.84 17.94 21.26
CA ASP A 39 -11.43 18.05 19.87
C ASP A 39 -10.63 16.82 19.44
N ILE A 40 -11.36 15.78 19.04
CA ILE A 40 -10.77 14.52 18.57
C ILE A 40 -9.96 14.70 17.29
N VAL A 41 -10.24 15.72 16.49
CA VAL A 41 -9.54 15.93 15.21
C VAL A 41 -8.10 16.34 15.49
N SER A 42 -7.90 17.30 16.41
CA SER A 42 -6.57 17.72 16.82
C SER A 42 -5.76 16.55 17.40
N ASP A 43 -6.35 15.74 18.26
CA ASP A 43 -5.63 14.61 18.88
C ASP A 43 -5.26 13.53 17.86
N VAL A 44 -6.17 13.18 16.94
CA VAL A 44 -5.89 12.19 15.88
C VAL A 44 -4.83 12.70 14.89
N MET A 45 -4.88 13.98 14.52
CA MET A 45 -3.97 14.56 13.52
C MET A 45 -2.57 14.85 14.10
N ASN A 46 -2.47 15.12 15.41
CA ASN A 46 -1.19 15.38 16.08
C ASN A 46 -0.49 14.11 16.58
N GLN A 47 -1.16 12.97 16.54
CA GLN A 47 -0.57 11.70 16.91
C GLN A 47 0.43 11.26 15.84
N LYS A 48 1.68 10.97 16.24
CA LYS A 48 2.63 10.30 15.35
C LYS A 48 2.05 8.95 14.94
N ALA A 49 2.01 8.70 13.64
CA ALA A 49 1.67 7.39 13.11
C ALA A 49 2.84 6.43 13.40
N ASP A 50 2.57 5.40 14.20
CA ASP A 50 3.49 4.28 14.41
C ASP A 50 3.31 3.29 13.25
N ILE A 51 4.05 3.53 12.16
CA ILE A 51 3.98 2.73 10.94
C ILE A 51 5.37 2.35 10.44
N SER A 52 5.49 1.14 9.91
CA SER A 52 6.73 0.70 9.28
C SER A 52 6.84 1.22 7.84
N VAL A 53 8.08 1.28 7.31
CA VAL A 53 8.31 1.64 5.90
C VAL A 53 7.64 0.63 4.96
N GLY A 54 7.56 -0.64 5.35
CA GLY A 54 6.87 -1.69 4.60
C GLY A 54 5.37 -1.40 4.46
N GLU A 55 4.71 -1.05 5.56
CA GLU A 55 3.29 -0.66 5.57
C GLU A 55 3.06 0.64 4.81
N LEU A 56 3.97 1.60 4.92
CA LEU A 56 3.89 2.85 4.17
C LEU A 56 4.00 2.64 2.65
N ILE A 57 4.83 1.67 2.21
CA ILE A 57 4.93 1.29 0.79
C ILE A 57 3.61 0.69 0.28
N VAL A 58 2.91 -0.09 1.12
CA VAL A 58 1.61 -0.67 0.79
C VAL A 58 0.52 0.40 0.76
N ALA A 59 0.49 1.29 1.76
CA ALA A 59 -0.50 2.36 1.88
C ALA A 59 -0.33 3.46 0.80
N ALA A 60 0.91 3.75 0.40
CA ALA A 60 1.24 4.77 -0.60
C ALA A 60 2.14 4.21 -1.72
N PRO A 61 1.57 3.47 -2.70
CA PRO A 61 2.34 2.86 -3.78
C PRO A 61 3.10 3.87 -4.65
N THR A 62 2.61 5.11 -4.72
CA THR A 62 3.25 6.22 -5.44
C THR A 62 4.64 6.56 -4.88
N LEU A 63 4.84 6.40 -3.57
CA LEU A 63 6.09 6.71 -2.88
C LEU A 63 7.06 5.52 -2.84
N ARG A 64 6.62 4.33 -3.29
CA ARG A 64 7.38 3.07 -3.21
C ARG A 64 8.81 3.20 -3.71
N ARG A 65 9.02 3.81 -4.88
CA ARG A 65 10.36 3.95 -5.48
C ARG A 65 11.27 4.85 -4.63
N SER A 66 10.73 5.95 -4.10
CA SER A 66 11.48 6.89 -3.25
C SER A 66 11.88 6.24 -1.93
N LEU A 67 10.90 5.62 -1.25
CA LEU A 67 11.10 4.91 0.02
C LEU A 67 12.10 3.76 -0.13
N ALA A 68 11.96 2.95 -1.18
CA ALA A 68 12.88 1.85 -1.47
C ALA A 68 14.30 2.35 -1.75
N ASN A 69 14.47 3.48 -2.44
CA ASN A 69 15.78 4.06 -2.68
C ASN A 69 16.44 4.61 -1.41
N ALA A 70 15.66 5.22 -0.51
CA ALA A 70 16.16 5.71 0.77
C ALA A 70 16.65 4.58 1.68
N CYS A 71 16.01 3.41 1.61
CA CYS A 71 16.39 2.22 2.40
C CYS A 71 17.57 1.43 1.81
N LYS A 72 18.01 1.73 0.58
CA LYS A 72 19.13 1.00 -0.03
C LYS A 72 20.44 1.33 0.72
N PRO A 73 21.26 0.31 1.04
CA PRO A 73 22.58 0.56 1.59
C PRO A 73 23.41 1.38 0.59
N LYS A 74 23.93 2.53 1.05
CA LYS A 74 24.82 3.35 0.23
C LYS A 74 26.13 2.57 0.02
N ARG A 75 26.44 2.27 -1.24
CA ARG A 75 27.71 1.64 -1.60
C ARG A 75 28.83 2.63 -1.30
N ILE A 76 29.74 2.26 -0.40
CA ILE A 76 30.95 3.05 -0.15
C ILE A 76 31.79 2.97 -1.43
N PRO A 77 32.13 4.11 -2.06
CA PRO A 77 33.02 4.09 -3.21
C PRO A 77 34.39 3.63 -2.75
N VAL A 78 34.88 2.54 -3.35
CA VAL A 78 36.27 2.11 -3.19
C VAL A 78 37.12 3.10 -3.99
N THR A 79 37.86 3.96 -3.30
CA THR A 79 38.73 4.98 -3.91
C THR A 79 40.00 4.40 -4.54
N GLU A 80 40.23 3.10 -4.39
CA GLU A 80 41.39 2.43 -4.95
C GLU A 80 40.92 1.21 -5.74
N THR A 81 40.56 1.45 -7.00
CA THR A 81 40.81 0.42 -8.01
C THR A 81 42.33 0.29 -8.10
N SER A 82 42.91 -0.60 -7.30
CA SER A 82 44.22 -1.16 -7.63
C SER A 82 44.11 -1.63 -9.08
N LYS A 83 44.77 -0.92 -10.00
CA LYS A 83 44.74 -1.18 -11.45
C LYS A 83 45.48 -2.48 -11.82
N GLU A 84 45.67 -3.40 -10.89
CA GLU A 84 46.44 -4.62 -11.05
C GLU A 84 45.69 -5.79 -10.41
N THR A 85 44.71 -6.33 -11.14
CA THR A 85 44.40 -7.77 -11.07
C THR A 85 44.75 -8.40 -12.41
N MET A 86 45.95 -8.10 -12.92
CA MET A 86 46.50 -8.72 -14.10
C MET A 86 47.92 -9.16 -13.74
N ALA A 87 48.10 -10.44 -13.44
CA ALA A 87 49.43 -11.01 -13.32
C ALA A 87 50.03 -11.07 -14.73
N VAL A 88 50.94 -10.15 -15.05
CA VAL A 88 51.75 -10.23 -16.27
C VAL A 88 52.91 -11.15 -15.95
N ILE A 89 52.95 -12.32 -16.61
CA ILE A 89 54.06 -13.26 -16.53
C ILE A 89 54.97 -12.92 -17.71
N GLU A 90 56.16 -12.37 -17.44
CA GLU A 90 57.18 -12.13 -18.47
C GLU A 90 57.86 -13.47 -18.82
N GLU A 91 57.84 -13.82 -20.10
CA GLU A 91 58.41 -15.05 -20.67
C GLU A 91 59.88 -14.87 -21.01
N ASP A 92 60.76 -14.74 -20.02
CA ASP A 92 62.19 -14.95 -20.20
C ASP A 92 62.60 -16.18 -19.37
N ASP A 93 62.95 -17.25 -20.09
CA ASP A 93 63.32 -18.60 -19.65
C ASP A 93 62.17 -19.52 -19.19
N ILE A 94 61.94 -20.59 -19.96
CA ILE A 94 60.92 -21.63 -19.73
C ILE A 94 61.27 -22.41 -18.45
N ASN A 95 60.87 -21.88 -17.31
CA ASN A 95 60.72 -22.60 -16.06
C ASN A 95 59.22 -22.88 -15.88
N THR A 96 58.79 -24.09 -16.22
CA THR A 96 57.39 -24.55 -16.07
C THR A 96 56.98 -24.53 -14.60
N THR A 97 56.54 -23.37 -14.13
CA THR A 97 56.07 -23.16 -12.76
C THR A 97 54.56 -23.01 -12.83
N ALA A 98 53.81 -24.00 -12.34
CA ALA A 98 52.36 -23.92 -12.30
C ALA A 98 51.92 -22.84 -11.30
N VAL A 99 51.36 -21.74 -11.80
CA VAL A 99 50.82 -20.67 -10.97
C VAL A 99 49.33 -20.95 -10.76
N TYR A 100 48.96 -21.25 -9.52
CA TYR A 100 47.56 -21.38 -9.12
C TYR A 100 47.06 -20.07 -8.53
N SER A 101 45.86 -19.65 -8.91
CA SER A 101 45.18 -18.49 -8.35
C SER A 101 43.99 -18.92 -7.50
N LYS A 102 43.81 -18.32 -6.32
CA LYS A 102 42.65 -18.57 -5.46
C LYS A 102 41.67 -17.42 -5.55
N ILE A 103 40.48 -17.69 -6.07
CA ILE A 103 39.39 -16.72 -6.17
C ILE A 103 38.35 -17.04 -5.10
N ASN A 104 37.98 -16.02 -4.32
CA ASN A 104 36.90 -16.12 -3.33
C ASN A 104 35.65 -15.41 -3.86
N ILE A 105 34.54 -16.15 -4.00
CA ILE A 105 33.22 -15.62 -4.39
C ILE A 105 32.23 -15.99 -3.29
N GLY A 106 31.87 -15.03 -2.43
CA GLY A 106 31.11 -15.30 -1.21
C GLY A 106 31.88 -16.21 -0.27
N ASP A 107 31.24 -17.26 0.27
CA ASP A 107 31.88 -18.26 1.14
C ASP A 107 32.57 -19.41 0.38
N LYS A 108 32.70 -19.30 -0.95
CA LYS A 108 33.25 -20.34 -1.81
C LYS A 108 34.60 -19.91 -2.36
N THR A 109 35.62 -20.74 -2.12
CA THR A 109 36.96 -20.57 -2.69
C THR A 109 37.14 -21.53 -3.85
N GLN A 110 37.50 -21.02 -5.03
CA GLN A 110 37.91 -21.81 -6.19
C GLN A 110 39.38 -21.56 -6.48
N THR A 111 40.11 -22.62 -6.82
CA THR A 111 41.52 -22.55 -7.23
C THR A 111 41.57 -22.80 -8.75
N LEU A 112 42.10 -21.84 -9.50
CA LEU A 112 42.34 -21.92 -10.95
C LEU A 112 43.81 -22.17 -11.23
#